data_AF-A0A1I0TLR9-F1
#
_entry.id   AF-A0A1I0TLR9-F1
#
_cell.length_a   1.000
_cell.length_b   1.000
_cell.length_c   1.000
_cell.angle_alpha   90.00
_cell.angle_beta   90.00
_cell.angle_gamma   90.00
#
_symmetry.space_group_name_H-M   'P 1'
#
loop_
_entity.id
_entity.type
_entity.pdbx_description
1 polymer ?
#
loop_
_entity_poly.entity_id
_entity_poly.type
_entity_poly.pdbx_seq_one_letter_code
_entity_poly.pdbx_strand_id
1 'polypeptide(L)'
;MKRCALIITSCLLFFFKTSVAQKLAFSYDAAGNQTERRWVCINCPSARQMAMDKKTNNLPPGELGEGLVTERGIKAYPNPLKETLNVSWGAPDKIYLKSIQVYSVGGNSVFKRNYNTEERQTTITFQQLPPGTYLLVGQYSDAKTETIKLIKN
;
A
#
# COMPACT_ATOMS: atom_id res chain seq x y z
N MET A 1 51.64 -18.86 12.28
CA MET A 1 51.27 -18.39 10.92
C MET A 1 50.33 -19.33 10.17
N LYS A 2 50.56 -20.65 10.13
CA LYS A 2 49.70 -21.62 9.40
C LYS A 2 48.25 -21.74 9.93
N ARG A 3 48.04 -21.56 11.25
CA ARG A 3 46.71 -21.61 11.89
C ARG A 3 45.83 -20.40 11.57
N CYS A 4 46.41 -19.21 11.41
CA CYS A 4 45.67 -18.01 10.99
C CYS A 4 45.27 -18.09 9.50
N ALA A 5 46.14 -18.64 8.65
CA ALA A 5 45.83 -18.83 7.22
C ALA A 5 44.60 -19.76 7.03
N LEU A 6 44.49 -20.82 7.83
CA LEU A 6 43.39 -21.79 7.78
C LEU A 6 42.04 -21.18 8.21
N ILE A 7 42.06 -20.28 9.21
CA ILE A 7 40.88 -19.54 9.66
C ILE A 7 40.43 -18.52 8.61
N ILE A 8 41.39 -17.82 7.96
CA ILE A 8 41.09 -16.86 6.90
C ILE A 8 40.47 -17.55 5.68
N THR A 9 40.99 -18.72 5.27
CA THR A 9 40.40 -19.52 4.18
C THR A 9 39.00 -20.05 4.52
N SER A 10 38.74 -20.41 5.78
CA SER A 10 37.40 -20.86 6.21
C SER A 10 36.38 -19.71 6.23
N CYS A 11 36.80 -18.48 6.52
CA CYS A 11 35.91 -17.32 6.57
C CYS A 11 35.49 -16.86 5.16
N LEU A 12 36.38 -16.96 4.17
CA LEU A 12 36.11 -16.59 2.77
C LEU A 12 35.08 -17.49 2.07
N LEU A 13 34.88 -18.73 2.53
CA LEU A 13 33.92 -19.68 1.93
C LEU A 13 32.47 -19.48 2.41
N PHE A 14 32.24 -18.66 3.44
CA PHE A 14 30.89 -18.43 4.00
C PHE A 14 30.13 -17.23 3.40
N PHE A 15 30.76 -16.43 2.52
CA PHE A 15 30.16 -15.17 2.03
C PHE A 15 29.40 -15.25 0.69
N PHE A 16 29.23 -16.42 0.07
CA PHE A 16 28.65 -16.51 -1.29
C PHE A 16 27.30 -17.23 -1.37
N LYS A 17 26.25 -16.73 -0.71
CA LYS A 17 24.90 -17.30 -0.88
C LYS A 17 23.77 -16.27 -0.80
N THR A 18 23.70 -15.30 -1.73
CA THR A 18 22.42 -14.67 -2.14
C THR A 18 22.54 -14.01 -3.52
N SER A 19 22.38 -14.80 -4.59
CA SER A 19 22.12 -14.23 -5.93
C SER A 19 20.62 -14.23 -6.15
N VAL A 20 20.01 -13.04 -6.21
CA VAL A 20 18.59 -12.88 -6.59
C VAL A 20 18.56 -12.47 -8.05
N ALA A 21 18.04 -13.33 -8.92
CA ALA A 21 17.80 -12.98 -10.31
C ALA A 21 16.54 -12.12 -10.42
N GLN A 22 16.68 -10.89 -10.90
CA GLN A 22 15.56 -9.99 -11.16
C GLN A 22 15.24 -10.03 -12.66
N LYS A 23 13.99 -10.32 -13.02
CA LYS A 23 13.52 -10.28 -14.41
C LYS A 23 12.54 -9.12 -14.58
N LEU A 24 12.74 -8.34 -15.64
CA LEU A 24 11.80 -7.30 -16.07
C LEU A 24 11.00 -7.79 -17.28
N ALA A 25 9.71 -7.46 -17.32
CA ALA A 25 8.88 -7.60 -18.50
C ALA A 25 8.38 -6.23 -18.94
N PHE A 26 8.35 -6.03 -20.25
CA PHE A 26 7.90 -4.81 -20.89
C PHE A 26 6.75 -5.16 -21.83
N SER A 27 5.77 -4.27 -21.92
CA SER A 27 4.72 -4.32 -22.94
C SER A 27 4.76 -3.06 -23.77
N TYR A 28 4.28 -3.18 -25.01
CA TYR A 28 4.33 -2.14 -26.02
C TYR A 28 2.95 -2.01 -26.69
N ASP A 29 2.59 -0.79 -27.10
CA ASP A 29 1.43 -0.56 -27.96
C ASP A 29 1.76 -0.87 -29.43
N ALA A 30 0.75 -0.74 -30.30
CA ALA A 30 0.89 -0.98 -31.73
C ALA A 30 1.84 0.02 -32.43
N ALA A 31 2.08 1.19 -31.82
CA ALA A 31 3.01 2.19 -32.32
C ALA A 31 4.45 1.99 -31.79
N GLY A 32 4.67 0.98 -30.92
CA GLY A 32 5.98 0.65 -30.35
C GLY A 32 6.34 1.45 -29.10
N ASN A 33 5.41 2.22 -28.53
CA ASN A 33 5.66 2.91 -27.26
C ASN A 33 5.54 1.91 -26.10
N GLN A 34 6.44 2.01 -25.13
CA GLN A 34 6.39 1.18 -23.94
C GLN A 34 5.19 1.57 -23.08
N THR A 35 4.25 0.65 -22.87
CA THR A 35 3.02 0.88 -22.08
C THR A 35 3.15 0.38 -20.64
N GLU A 36 4.01 -0.60 -20.38
CA GLU A 36 4.25 -1.12 -19.03
C GLU A 36 5.69 -1.59 -18.83
N ARG A 37 6.17 -1.47 -17.59
CA ARG A 37 7.39 -2.10 -17.09
C ARG A 37 7.10 -2.74 -15.74
N ARG A 38 7.12 -4.07 -15.69
CA ARG A 38 6.81 -4.82 -14.46
C ARG A 38 7.95 -5.76 -14.07
N TRP A 39 8.16 -5.89 -12.77
CA TRP A 39 9.03 -6.93 -12.21
C TRP A 39 8.33 -8.28 -12.32
N VAL A 40 9.00 -9.27 -12.90
CA VAL A 40 8.55 -10.65 -12.96
C VAL A 40 9.19 -11.41 -11.82
N CYS A 41 8.36 -11.88 -10.90
CA CYS A 41 8.81 -12.81 -9.88
C CYS A 41 9.00 -14.20 -10.50
N ILE A 42 10.22 -14.74 -10.43
CA ILE A 42 10.60 -16.00 -11.08
C ILE A 42 10.05 -17.23 -10.33
N ASN A 43 9.81 -17.11 -9.02
CA ASN A 43 9.36 -18.21 -8.15
C ASN A 43 8.10 -17.88 -7.32
N CYS A 44 7.27 -16.94 -7.75
CA CYS A 44 6.03 -16.64 -7.03
C CYS A 44 4.93 -17.64 -7.43
N PRO A 45 4.04 -18.02 -6.48
CA PRO A 45 2.85 -18.79 -6.81
C PRO A 45 2.04 -18.06 -7.88
N SER A 46 1.48 -18.81 -8.83
CA SER A 46 0.73 -18.25 -9.94
C SER A 46 -0.46 -17.42 -9.44
N ALA A 47 -0.86 -16.40 -10.20
CA ALA A 47 -2.07 -15.61 -9.90
C ALA A 47 -3.32 -16.50 -9.69
N ARG A 48 -3.34 -17.68 -10.33
CA ARG A 48 -4.39 -18.69 -10.18
C ARG A 48 -4.38 -19.37 -8.81
N GLN A 49 -3.21 -19.59 -8.21
CA GLN A 49 -3.09 -20.12 -6.85
C GLN A 49 -3.50 -19.08 -5.80
N MET A 50 -3.16 -17.81 -6.01
CA MET A 50 -3.59 -16.73 -5.11
C MET A 50 -5.10 -16.43 -5.19
N ALA A 51 -5.74 -16.69 -6.34
CA ALA A 51 -7.19 -16.54 -6.49
C ALA A 51 -8.00 -17.62 -5.73
N MET A 52 -7.40 -18.77 -5.42
CA MET A 52 -8.08 -19.85 -4.67
C MET A 52 -8.09 -19.61 -3.16
N ASP A 53 -7.13 -18.85 -2.60
CA ASP A 53 -7.12 -18.47 -1.19
C ASP A 53 -8.09 -17.32 -0.85
N LYS A 54 -8.61 -16.60 -1.86
CA LYS A 54 -9.60 -15.52 -1.68
C LYS A 54 -11.03 -16.07 -1.68
N LYS A 55 -11.32 -17.08 -0.85
CA LYS A 55 -12.68 -17.54 -0.58
C LYS A 55 -12.91 -17.66 0.93
N THR A 56 -13.01 -16.52 1.62
CA THR A 56 -13.79 -16.35 2.86
C THR A 56 -13.87 -14.86 3.19
N ASN A 57 -15.02 -14.26 2.87
CA ASN A 57 -15.74 -13.23 3.63
C ASN A 57 -16.73 -12.52 2.68
N ASN A 58 -17.85 -13.19 2.43
CA ASN A 58 -19.04 -12.54 1.89
C ASN A 58 -19.66 -11.70 3.01
N LEU A 59 -19.52 -10.38 2.95
CA LEU A 59 -20.49 -9.46 3.56
C LEU A 59 -21.43 -8.96 2.44
N PRO A 60 -22.74 -8.77 2.74
CA PRO A 60 -23.75 -8.51 1.72
C PRO A 60 -23.54 -7.16 1.02
N PRO A 61 -23.82 -7.06 -0.29
CA PRO A 61 -23.73 -5.81 -1.03
C PRO A 61 -24.98 -4.97 -0.73
N GLY A 62 -24.81 -3.95 0.11
CA GLY A 62 -25.84 -2.94 0.39
C GLY A 62 -25.33 -1.54 0.08
N GLU A 63 -25.65 -1.07 -1.13
CA GLU A 63 -25.86 0.32 -1.56
C GLU A 63 -25.28 1.45 -0.68
N LEU A 64 -23.96 1.67 -0.71
CA LEU A 64 -23.34 2.97 -0.42
C LEU A 64 -22.24 3.18 -1.47
N GLY A 65 -22.35 4.26 -2.25
CA GLY A 65 -21.52 4.53 -3.44
C GLY A 65 -20.02 4.27 -3.23
N GLU A 66 -19.45 3.48 -4.16
CA GLU A 66 -18.04 3.18 -4.44
C GLU A 66 -17.01 3.74 -3.44
N GLY A 67 -17.08 3.30 -2.18
CA GLY A 67 -16.07 3.58 -1.16
C GLY A 67 -14.88 2.63 -1.29
N LEU A 68 -13.66 3.13 -1.06
CA LEU A 68 -12.49 2.27 -0.97
C LEU A 68 -12.32 1.74 0.45
N VAL A 69 -12.08 0.43 0.57
CA VAL A 69 -11.91 -0.26 1.85
C VAL A 69 -10.56 -0.99 1.87
N THR A 70 -9.78 -0.78 2.92
CA THR A 70 -8.49 -1.48 3.14
C THR A 70 -8.67 -2.75 3.96
N GLU A 71 -7.63 -3.59 4.05
CA GLU A 71 -7.67 -4.87 4.76
C GLU A 71 -7.98 -4.72 6.27
N ARG A 72 -7.48 -3.66 6.91
CA ARG A 72 -7.72 -3.31 8.32
C ARG A 72 -8.89 -2.35 8.50
N GLY A 73 -9.66 -2.10 7.43
CA GLY A 73 -10.98 -1.49 7.51
C GLY A 73 -11.02 0.03 7.52
N ILE A 74 -9.99 0.73 7.02
CA ILE A 74 -10.17 2.13 6.63
C ILE A 74 -11.10 2.16 5.42
N LYS A 75 -12.18 2.92 5.54
CA LYS A 75 -13.14 3.21 4.49
C LYS A 75 -13.02 4.68 4.12
N ALA A 76 -12.83 4.98 2.83
CA ALA A 76 -12.77 6.36 2.33
C ALA A 76 -13.77 6.54 1.19
N TYR A 77 -14.66 7.53 1.32
CA TYR A 77 -15.72 7.80 0.35
C TYR A 77 -16.14 9.28 0.33
N PRO A 78 -16.63 9.78 -0.83
CA PRO A 78 -16.64 9.11 -2.13
C PRO A 78 -15.24 9.05 -2.75
N ASN A 79 -15.03 8.17 -3.73
CA ASN A 79 -13.85 8.21 -4.59
C ASN A 79 -14.24 7.78 -6.02
N PRO A 80 -14.20 8.67 -7.04
CA PRO A 80 -13.67 10.03 -7.02
C PRO A 80 -14.41 11.02 -6.09
N LEU A 81 -13.70 12.03 -5.60
CA LEU A 81 -14.26 13.11 -4.76
C LEU A 81 -14.20 14.48 -5.42
N LYS A 82 -15.03 15.41 -4.94
CA LYS A 82 -15.00 16.83 -5.33
C LYS A 82 -14.37 17.68 -4.24
N GLU A 83 -15.10 17.92 -3.16
CA GLU A 83 -14.68 18.87 -2.12
C GLU A 83 -14.35 18.22 -0.78
N THR A 84 -14.93 17.05 -0.51
CA THR A 84 -14.90 16.47 0.83
C THR A 84 -14.70 14.96 0.74
N LEU A 85 -13.83 14.44 1.60
CA LEU A 85 -13.63 13.01 1.82
C LEU A 85 -14.10 12.65 3.22
N ASN A 86 -14.97 11.65 3.33
CA ASN A 86 -15.28 11.01 4.60
C ASN A 86 -14.41 9.78 4.76
N VAL A 87 -13.79 9.65 5.94
CA VAL A 87 -12.94 8.51 6.27
C VAL A 87 -13.43 7.92 7.58
N SER A 88 -13.65 6.61 7.62
CA SER A 88 -13.98 5.88 8.83
C SER A 88 -13.13 4.63 8.97
N TRP A 89 -12.93 4.16 10.20
CA TRP A 89 -12.11 2.98 10.47
C TRP A 89 -12.64 2.21 11.68
N GLY A 90 -12.48 0.88 11.63
CA GLY A 90 -12.61 0.03 12.81
C GLY A 90 -11.37 0.11 13.70
N ALA A 91 -11.44 -0.35 14.95
CA ALA A 91 -10.25 -0.79 15.67
C ALA A 91 -10.46 -2.24 16.06
N PRO A 92 -9.50 -3.09 15.73
CA PRO A 92 -9.20 -4.25 16.55
C PRO A 92 -8.91 -3.83 18.00
N ASP A 93 -9.33 -4.62 18.98
CA ASP A 93 -9.23 -4.33 20.43
C ASP A 93 -7.83 -3.94 20.95
N LYS A 94 -6.76 -4.13 20.15
CA LYS A 94 -5.37 -3.82 20.52
C LYS A 94 -4.62 -2.94 19.51
N ILE A 95 -5.16 -2.71 18.32
CA ILE A 95 -4.49 -1.94 17.27
C ILE A 95 -5.42 -0.82 16.85
N TYR A 96 -5.07 0.41 17.19
CA TYR A 96 -5.81 1.60 16.76
C TYR A 96 -5.05 2.38 15.68
N LEU A 97 -5.80 3.19 14.93
CA LEU A 97 -5.26 4.12 13.94
C LEU A 97 -4.68 5.34 14.67
N LYS A 98 -3.38 5.59 14.51
CA LYS A 98 -2.68 6.72 15.14
C LYS A 98 -2.80 8.01 14.34
N SER A 99 -2.70 7.92 13.02
CA SER A 99 -2.75 9.11 12.17
C SER A 99 -3.26 8.82 10.77
N ILE A 100 -3.81 9.85 10.14
CA ILE A 100 -4.08 9.90 8.72
C ILE A 100 -3.28 11.05 8.14
N GLN A 101 -2.58 10.77 7.03
CA GLN A 101 -1.85 11.74 6.24
C GLN A 101 -2.31 11.65 4.79
N VAL A 102 -2.44 12.78 4.12
CA VAL A 102 -2.73 12.82 2.68
C VAL A 102 -1.56 13.49 1.97
N TYR A 103 -1.12 12.87 0.88
CA TYR A 103 -0.04 13.34 0.04
C TYR A 103 -0.54 13.60 -1.39
N SER A 104 -0.05 14.68 -2.00
CA SER A 104 -0.13 14.85 -3.46
C SER A 104 0.81 13.85 -4.17
N VAL A 105 0.63 13.62 -5.47
CA VAL A 105 1.55 12.76 -6.27
C VAL A 105 3.01 13.24 -6.16
N GLY A 106 3.23 14.54 -6.01
CA GLY A 106 4.57 15.11 -5.81
C GLY A 106 5.19 14.87 -4.42
N GLY A 107 4.48 14.19 -3.51
CA GLY A 107 4.95 13.89 -2.16
C GLY A 107 4.69 14.97 -1.13
N ASN A 108 4.08 16.11 -1.51
CA ASN A 108 3.71 17.15 -0.55
C ASN A 108 2.58 16.67 0.37
N SER A 109 2.76 16.80 1.69
CA SER A 109 1.69 16.55 2.66
C SER A 109 0.67 17.69 2.62
N VAL A 110 -0.57 17.35 2.30
CA VAL A 110 -1.69 18.31 2.20
C VAL A 110 -2.66 18.20 3.38
N PHE A 111 -2.61 17.09 4.10
CA PHE A 111 -3.36 16.88 5.33
C PHE A 111 -2.58 15.97 6.27
N LYS A 112 -2.64 16.26 7.57
CA LYS A 112 -2.10 15.40 8.62
C LYS A 112 -2.90 15.59 9.89
N ARG A 113 -3.40 14.50 10.47
CA ARG A 113 -4.05 14.51 11.77
C ARG A 113 -3.74 13.23 12.54
N ASN A 114 -3.53 13.38 13.84
CA ASN A 114 -3.42 12.26 14.77
C ASN A 114 -4.78 12.01 15.42
N TYR A 115 -5.04 10.76 15.79
CA TYR A 115 -6.29 10.32 16.40
C TYR A 115 -6.01 9.55 17.68
N ASN A 116 -6.95 9.64 18.62
CA ASN A 116 -6.97 8.80 19.82
C ASN A 116 -7.70 7.47 19.55
N THR A 117 -7.82 6.63 20.58
CA THR A 117 -8.48 5.31 20.50
C THR A 117 -10.00 5.36 20.37
N GLU A 118 -10.62 6.51 20.68
CA GLU A 118 -12.07 6.70 20.69
C GLU A 118 -12.58 7.22 19.34
N GLU A 119 -11.75 7.97 18.60
CA GLU A 119 -12.08 8.49 17.29
C GLU A 119 -12.15 7.39 16.22
N ARG A 120 -13.25 7.38 15.45
CA ARG A 120 -13.56 6.36 14.43
C ARG A 120 -13.79 6.89 13.03
N GLN A 121 -13.87 8.21 12.91
CA GLN A 121 -14.19 8.87 11.66
C GLN A 121 -13.61 10.26 11.61
N THR A 122 -13.41 10.76 10.41
CA THR A 122 -12.99 12.13 10.15
C THR A 122 -13.48 12.58 8.78
N THR A 123 -13.51 13.89 8.59
CA THR A 123 -13.85 14.51 7.32
C THR A 123 -12.69 15.39 6.91
N ILE A 124 -12.22 15.22 5.67
CA ILE A 124 -11.07 15.93 5.11
C ILE A 124 -11.57 16.83 3.98
N THR A 125 -11.26 18.13 4.05
CA THR A 125 -11.58 19.07 2.98
C THR A 125 -10.50 19.07 1.89
N PHE A 126 -10.94 19.00 0.65
CA PHE A 126 -10.17 19.07 -0.57
C PHE A 126 -10.47 20.34 -1.37
N GLN A 127 -11.33 21.24 -0.87
CA GLN A 127 -11.86 22.39 -1.63
C GLN A 127 -10.76 23.23 -2.29
N GLN A 128 -9.67 23.51 -1.58
CA GLN A 128 -8.54 24.34 -2.04
C GLN A 128 -7.45 23.57 -2.79
N LEU A 129 -7.58 22.24 -2.91
CA LEU A 129 -6.58 21.40 -3.56
C LEU A 129 -6.87 21.29 -5.07
N PRO A 130 -5.88 21.25 -5.97
CA PRO A 130 -6.16 21.08 -7.39
C PRO A 130 -6.73 19.68 -7.71
N PRO A 131 -7.50 19.51 -8.80
CA PRO A 131 -7.86 18.20 -9.32
C PRO A 131 -6.62 17.34 -9.54
N GLY A 132 -6.74 16.02 -9.31
CA GLY A 132 -5.62 15.11 -9.44
C GLY A 132 -5.69 13.90 -8.52
N THR A 133 -4.58 13.16 -8.47
CA THR A 133 -4.44 11.98 -7.61
C THR A 133 -3.81 12.34 -6.26
N TYR A 134 -4.31 11.72 -5.20
CA TYR A 134 -3.76 11.85 -3.86
C TYR A 134 -3.59 10.46 -3.23
N LEU A 135 -2.72 10.37 -2.23
CA LEU A 135 -2.51 9.16 -1.45
C LEU A 135 -2.88 9.44 0.00
N LEU A 136 -3.91 8.75 0.50
CA LEU A 136 -4.22 8.71 1.93
C LEU A 136 -3.43 7.58 2.56
N VAL A 137 -2.66 7.88 3.59
CA VAL A 137 -1.85 6.94 4.36
C VAL A 137 -2.35 6.92 5.80
N GLY A 138 -2.92 5.80 6.21
CA GLY A 138 -3.28 5.52 7.60
C GLY A 138 -2.13 4.81 8.31
N GLN A 139 -1.66 5.36 9.44
CA GLN A 139 -0.63 4.73 10.27
C GLN A 139 -1.24 4.15 11.53
N TYR A 140 -0.96 2.88 11.81
CA TYR A 140 -1.46 2.17 12.98
C TYR A 140 -0.46 2.18 14.13
N SER A 141 -0.95 1.83 15.32
CA SER A 141 -0.16 1.71 16.55
C SER A 141 0.92 0.62 16.50
N ASP A 142 0.78 -0.37 15.64
CA ASP A 142 1.76 -1.43 15.39
C ASP A 142 2.79 -1.06 14.30
N ALA A 143 2.91 0.23 13.97
CA ALA A 143 3.80 0.79 12.94
C ALA A 143 3.52 0.34 11.50
N LYS A 144 2.45 -0.43 11.26
CA LYS A 144 2.00 -0.76 9.91
C LYS A 144 1.17 0.37 9.32
N THR A 145 1.15 0.44 8.00
CA THR A 145 0.45 1.48 7.25
C THR A 145 -0.46 0.88 6.20
N GLU A 146 -1.56 1.57 5.93
CA GLU A 146 -2.42 1.29 4.79
C GLU A 146 -2.54 2.51 3.91
N THR A 147 -2.65 2.29 2.60
CA THR A 147 -2.68 3.37 1.61
C THR A 147 -3.90 3.24 0.71
N ILE A 148 -4.58 4.36 0.48
CA ILE A 148 -5.73 4.47 -0.42
C ILE A 148 -5.41 5.53 -1.48
N LYS A 149 -5.56 5.16 -2.76
CA LYS A 149 -5.48 6.11 -3.88
C LYS A 149 -6.80 6.87 -3.99
N LEU A 150 -6.72 8.19 -3.92
CA LEU A 150 -7.86 9.11 -4.07
C LEU A 150 -7.77 9.85 -5.41
N ILE A 151 -8.92 10.12 -6.01
CA ILE A 151 -9.04 10.84 -7.28
C ILE A 151 -9.94 12.05 -7.07
N LYS A 152 -9.38 13.26 -7.06
CA LYS A 152 -10.13 14.51 -7.05
C LYS A 152 -10.44 14.94 -8.49
N ASN A 153 -11.72 15.12 -8.79
CA ASN A 153 -12.19 15.67 -10.06
C ASN A 153 -12.24 17.21 -10.05
#